data_AF-A0A8J6JB34-F1
#
_entry.id   AF-A0A8J6JB34-F1
#
_cell.length_a   1.000
_cell.length_b   1.000
_cell.length_c   1.000
_cell.angle_alpha   90.00
_cell.angle_beta   90.00
_cell.angle_gamma   90.00
#
_symmetry.space_group_name_H-M   'P 1'
#
loop_
_entity.id
_entity.type
_entity.pdbx_description
1 polymer ?
#
loop_
_entity_poly.entity_id
_entity_poly.type
_entity_poly.pdbx_seq_one_letter_code
_entity_poly.pdbx_strand_id
1 'polypeptide(L)'
;RYPLADLFLATVPYGAHTTASDALWMAVPVLTLSGRSFASRVCGSLVRAAGTPEMVVESADEYVAQAIAFARAPDTLVALRTRLRMHRAHCRLFDMENLTTRLEALFEDMAERHRQGLTPTPDLTGLEAYLEVGLGFEHEAQEMLLEQDYKARYHAGLERRHAVRPFVTSRQGNTTRP
;
A
#
# COMPACT_ATOMS: atom_id res chain seq x y z
N ARG A 1 -1.56 -25.65 8.88
CA ARG A 1 -0.45 -24.86 9.48
C ARG A 1 -0.94 -23.52 10.03
N TYR A 2 -1.54 -22.63 9.21
CA TYR A 2 -2.05 -21.33 9.66
C TYR A 2 -2.98 -21.33 10.89
N PRO A 3 -3.98 -22.22 11.03
CA PRO A 3 -4.88 -22.19 12.19
C PRO A 3 -4.21 -22.38 13.56
N LEU A 4 -2.95 -22.83 13.57
CA LEU A 4 -2.14 -22.98 14.79
C LEU A 4 -1.45 -21.67 15.20
N ALA A 5 -1.42 -20.65 14.35
CA ALA A 5 -0.79 -19.36 14.63
C ALA A 5 -1.81 -18.37 15.23
N ASP A 6 -1.43 -17.70 16.32
CA ASP A 6 -2.27 -16.70 17.01
C ASP A 6 -2.21 -15.31 16.42
N LEU A 7 -1.05 -14.94 15.88
CA LEU A 7 -0.82 -13.65 15.25
C LEU A 7 0.17 -13.83 14.10
N PHE A 8 -0.13 -13.24 12.95
CA PHE A 8 0.80 -13.12 11.84
C PHE A 8 1.43 -11.73 11.88
N LEU A 9 2.76 -11.67 11.87
CA LEU A 9 3.54 -10.44 11.81
C LEU A 9 4.01 -10.22 10.36
N ALA A 10 3.46 -9.22 9.68
CA ALA A 10 3.88 -8.89 8.32
C ALA A 10 5.28 -8.24 8.30
N THR A 11 6.06 -8.57 7.30
CA THR A 11 7.38 -7.99 7.09
C THR A 11 7.30 -6.55 6.58
N VAL A 12 8.36 -5.81 6.80
CA VAL A 12 8.63 -4.50 6.20
C VAL A 12 9.98 -4.56 5.48
N PRO A 13 10.20 -3.74 4.44
CA PRO A 13 9.26 -2.77 3.88
C PRO A 13 8.40 -3.38 2.77
N TYR A 14 8.67 -4.63 2.40
CA TYR A 14 7.84 -5.43 1.51
C TYR A 14 6.87 -6.26 2.35
N GLY A 15 5.61 -5.81 2.39
CA GLY A 15 4.55 -6.45 3.16
C GLY A 15 4.15 -7.82 2.62
N ALA A 16 3.50 -8.63 3.45
CA ALA A 16 2.90 -9.88 3.02
C ALA A 16 1.73 -9.62 2.04
N HIS A 17 1.75 -10.31 0.90
CA HIS A 17 0.69 -10.22 -0.12
C HIS A 17 -0.18 -11.47 -0.05
N THR A 18 0.12 -12.48 -0.86
CA THR A 18 -0.63 -13.76 -0.89
C THR A 18 -0.66 -14.44 0.48
N THR A 19 0.47 -14.45 1.21
CA THR A 19 0.53 -15.07 2.54
C THR A 19 -0.35 -14.37 3.58
N ALA A 20 -0.57 -13.05 3.45
CA ALA A 20 -1.53 -12.33 4.29
C ALA A 20 -2.97 -12.72 3.92
N SER A 21 -3.27 -12.87 2.62
CA SER A 21 -4.57 -13.37 2.15
C SER A 21 -4.86 -14.77 2.72
N ASP A 22 -3.89 -15.69 2.65
CA ASP A 22 -4.01 -17.04 3.19
C ASP A 22 -4.25 -17.05 4.72
N ALA A 23 -3.51 -16.22 5.44
CA ALA A 23 -3.67 -16.06 6.89
C ALA A 23 -5.07 -15.56 7.24
N LEU A 24 -5.55 -14.51 6.56
CA LEU A 24 -6.88 -13.93 6.76
C LEU A 24 -7.99 -14.91 6.37
N TRP A 25 -7.82 -15.69 5.30
CA TRP A 25 -8.77 -16.74 4.90
C TRP A 25 -8.94 -17.82 5.99
N MET A 26 -7.84 -18.15 6.67
CA MET A 26 -7.84 -19.07 7.82
C MET A 26 -8.15 -18.38 9.16
N ALA A 27 -8.58 -17.11 9.12
CA ALA A 27 -8.93 -16.27 10.26
C ALA A 27 -7.80 -16.05 11.27
N VAL A 28 -6.55 -15.99 10.80
CA VAL A 28 -5.41 -15.56 11.60
C VAL A 28 -5.30 -14.03 11.52
N PRO A 29 -5.33 -13.29 12.64
CA PRO A 29 -5.08 -11.85 12.63
C PRO A 29 -3.71 -11.51 12.05
N VAL A 30 -3.63 -10.48 11.21
CA VAL A 30 -2.40 -10.04 10.55
C VAL A 30 -2.09 -8.61 10.99
N LEU A 31 -1.03 -8.42 11.78
CA LEU A 31 -0.50 -7.09 12.12
C LEU A 31 0.46 -6.65 11.02
N THR A 32 0.32 -5.42 10.55
CA THR A 32 1.15 -4.88 9.47
C THR A 32 1.46 -3.40 9.67
N LEU A 33 2.67 -3.00 9.30
CA LEU A 33 3.07 -1.60 9.20
C LEU A 33 2.89 -1.16 7.74
N SER A 34 1.97 -0.22 7.53
CA SER A 34 1.64 0.30 6.19
C SER A 34 2.57 1.47 5.83
N GLY A 35 3.62 1.18 5.07
CA GLY A 35 4.54 2.20 4.55
C GLY A 35 3.97 3.04 3.40
N ARG A 36 4.85 3.66 2.62
CA ARG A 36 4.48 4.62 1.55
C ARG A 36 4.34 4.01 0.16
N SER A 37 5.04 2.91 -0.12
CA SER A 37 5.00 2.30 -1.44
C SER A 37 3.78 1.41 -1.62
N PHE A 38 3.50 1.07 -2.87
CA PHE A 38 2.49 0.07 -3.18
C PHE A 38 2.77 -1.25 -2.45
N ALA A 39 4.00 -1.78 -2.55
CA ALA A 39 4.39 -3.06 -1.98
C ALA A 39 4.27 -3.10 -0.45
N SER A 40 4.53 -1.99 0.24
CA SER A 40 4.36 -1.87 1.69
C SER A 40 2.89 -1.74 2.12
N ARG A 41 1.99 -1.37 1.21
CA ARG A 41 0.58 -1.09 1.49
C ARG A 41 -0.37 -2.22 1.15
N VAL A 42 0.07 -3.24 0.39
CA VAL A 42 -0.78 -4.38 0.01
C VAL A 42 -1.36 -5.05 1.24
N CYS A 43 -0.51 -5.46 2.21
CA CYS A 43 -0.96 -6.12 3.43
C CYS A 43 -2.00 -5.28 4.19
N GLY A 44 -1.72 -3.98 4.38
CA GLY A 44 -2.65 -3.06 5.01
C GLY A 44 -3.97 -2.89 4.27
N SER A 45 -3.99 -3.01 2.94
CA SER A 45 -5.23 -3.01 2.15
C SER A 45 -6.04 -4.28 2.39
N LEU A 46 -5.40 -5.46 2.42
CA LEU A 46 -6.05 -6.74 2.68
C LEU A 46 -6.66 -6.77 4.09
N VAL A 47 -5.89 -6.35 5.10
CA VAL A 47 -6.32 -6.28 6.50
C VAL A 47 -7.53 -5.37 6.69
N ARG A 48 -7.56 -4.20 6.04
CA ARG A 48 -8.72 -3.30 6.06
C ARG A 48 -9.93 -3.93 5.36
N ALA A 49 -9.73 -4.57 4.20
CA ALA A 49 -10.80 -5.23 3.45
C ALA A 49 -11.37 -6.46 4.18
N ALA A 50 -10.57 -7.12 5.02
CA ALA A 50 -10.99 -8.21 5.91
C ALA A 50 -11.74 -7.73 7.17
N GLY A 51 -11.79 -6.41 7.42
CA GLY A 51 -12.58 -5.83 8.51
C GLY A 51 -11.84 -5.73 9.85
N THR A 52 -10.51 -5.67 9.84
CA THR A 52 -9.70 -5.46 11.06
C THR A 52 -8.72 -4.29 10.91
N PRO A 53 -9.22 -3.05 10.63
CA PRO A 53 -8.36 -1.90 10.34
C PRO A 53 -7.43 -1.51 11.50
N GLU A 54 -7.77 -1.88 12.75
CA GLU A 54 -6.92 -1.64 13.93
C GLU A 54 -5.62 -2.46 13.92
N MET A 55 -5.47 -3.42 13.01
CA MET A 55 -4.25 -4.20 12.81
C MET A 55 -3.27 -3.54 11.82
N VAL A 56 -3.56 -2.32 11.37
CA VAL A 56 -2.66 -1.55 10.51
C VAL A 56 -2.10 -0.38 11.28
N VAL A 57 -0.78 -0.35 11.43
CA VAL A 57 -0.04 0.73 12.09
C VAL A 57 0.82 1.48 11.07
N GLU A 58 1.31 2.66 11.46
CA GLU A 58 2.05 3.55 10.54
C GLU A 58 3.48 3.85 11.01
N SER A 59 3.88 3.34 12.18
CA SER A 59 5.24 3.45 12.70
C SER A 59 5.79 2.12 13.23
N ALA A 60 7.12 2.00 13.25
CA ALA A 60 7.81 0.82 13.79
C ALA A 60 7.58 0.66 15.30
N ASP A 61 7.55 1.77 16.04
CA ASP A 61 7.30 1.78 17.48
C ASP A 61 5.88 1.27 17.82
N GLU A 62 4.87 1.75 17.09
CA GLU A 62 3.50 1.23 17.22
C GLU A 62 3.41 -0.25 16.86
N TYR A 63 4.11 -0.69 15.81
CA TYR A 63 4.13 -2.09 15.40
C TYR A 63 4.61 -3.01 16.51
N VAL A 64 5.73 -2.65 17.14
CA VAL A 64 6.30 -3.41 18.27
C VAL A 64 5.38 -3.33 19.49
N ALA A 65 4.91 -2.14 19.86
CA ALA A 65 4.04 -1.95 21.02
C ALA A 65 2.73 -2.74 20.88
N GLN A 66 2.12 -2.71 19.70
CA GLN A 66 0.88 -3.42 19.40
C GLN A 66 1.08 -4.94 19.41
N ALA A 67 2.19 -5.44 18.85
CA ALA A 67 2.53 -6.87 18.90
C ALA A 67 2.68 -7.36 20.34
N ILE A 68 3.37 -6.59 21.20
CA ILE A 68 3.52 -6.90 22.63
C ILE A 68 2.18 -6.85 23.36
N ALA A 69 1.34 -5.85 23.07
CA ALA A 69 0.01 -5.73 23.67
C ALA A 69 -0.85 -6.96 23.37
N PHE A 70 -0.86 -7.43 22.12
CA PHE A 70 -1.56 -8.66 21.74
C PHE A 70 -1.01 -9.91 22.42
N ALA A 71 0.31 -10.03 22.55
CA ALA A 71 0.94 -11.15 23.26
C ALA A 71 0.57 -11.17 24.76
N ARG A 72 0.37 -10.00 25.37
CA ARG A 72 -0.01 -9.86 26.78
C ARG A 72 -1.52 -10.01 27.04
N ALA A 73 -2.35 -9.87 26.02
CA ALA A 73 -3.81 -9.97 26.13
C ALA A 73 -4.40 -10.95 25.10
N PRO A 74 -4.21 -12.28 25.26
CA PRO A 74 -4.63 -13.28 24.28
C PRO A 74 -6.13 -13.24 23.91
N ASP A 75 -6.99 -12.83 24.84
CA ASP A 75 -8.43 -12.70 24.62
C ASP A 75 -8.77 -11.72 23.49
N THR A 76 -7.94 -10.69 23.30
CA THR A 76 -8.09 -9.74 22.18
C THR A 76 -7.87 -10.43 20.82
N LEU A 77 -6.89 -11.33 20.71
CA LEU A 77 -6.65 -12.12 19.50
C LEU A 77 -7.77 -13.15 19.26
N VAL A 78 -8.33 -13.73 20.33
CA VAL A 78 -9.50 -14.61 20.23
C VAL A 78 -10.72 -13.86 19.68
N ALA A 79 -10.97 -12.64 20.16
CA ALA A 79 -12.04 -11.80 19.66
C ALA A 79 -11.83 -11.44 18.17
N LEU A 80 -10.61 -11.04 17.79
CA LEU A 80 -10.26 -10.75 16.39
C LEU A 80 -10.45 -11.95 15.46
N ARG A 81 -9.94 -13.12 15.87
CA ARG A 81 -10.10 -14.39 15.15
C ARG A 81 -11.58 -14.76 14.99
N THR A 82 -12.38 -14.56 16.04
CA THR A 82 -13.83 -14.82 16.00
C THR A 82 -14.52 -13.90 14.99
N ARG A 83 -14.20 -12.60 15.02
CA ARG A 83 -14.73 -11.62 14.07
C ARG A 83 -14.35 -11.95 12.63
N LEU A 84 -13.08 -12.29 12.37
CA LEU A 84 -12.61 -12.74 11.06
C LEU A 84 -13.38 -13.96 10.56
N ARG A 85 -13.61 -14.98 11.40
CA ARG A 85 -14.39 -16.17 11.02
C ARG A 85 -15.83 -15.82 10.67
N MET A 86 -16.49 -15.01 11.49
CA MET A 86 -17.89 -14.62 11.30
C MET A 86 -18.07 -13.79 10.03
N HIS A 87 -17.13 -12.89 9.74
CA HIS A 87 -17.27 -11.95 8.62
C HIS A 87 -16.63 -12.44 7.32
N ARG A 88 -15.83 -13.52 7.33
CA ARG A 88 -15.08 -13.98 6.14
C ARG A 88 -15.95 -14.11 4.89
N ALA A 89 -17.13 -14.70 5.01
CA ALA A 89 -18.04 -14.93 3.89
C ALA A 89 -18.66 -13.66 3.30
N HIS A 90 -18.58 -12.53 4.01
CA HIS A 90 -19.22 -11.27 3.65
C HIS A 90 -18.25 -10.08 3.61
N CYS A 91 -16.96 -10.33 3.88
CA CYS A 91 -15.96 -9.28 3.85
C CYS A 91 -15.58 -8.95 2.40
N ARG A 92 -15.25 -7.68 2.16
CA ARG A 92 -14.90 -7.18 0.81
C ARG A 92 -13.71 -7.90 0.20
N LEU A 93 -12.82 -8.44 1.04
CA LEU A 93 -11.62 -9.13 0.58
C LEU A 93 -11.93 -10.42 -0.19
N PHE A 94 -12.98 -11.14 0.19
CA PHE A 94 -13.30 -12.48 -0.34
C PHE A 94 -14.62 -12.54 -1.11
N ASP A 95 -15.22 -11.38 -1.36
CA ASP A 95 -16.40 -11.21 -2.19
C ASP A 95 -16.01 -11.22 -3.68
N MET A 96 -15.84 -12.43 -4.22
CA MET A 96 -15.37 -12.66 -5.59
C MET A 96 -16.38 -12.22 -6.65
N GLU A 97 -17.68 -12.32 -6.35
CA GLU A 97 -18.75 -11.91 -7.25
C GLU A 97 -18.69 -10.40 -7.47
N ASN A 98 -18.70 -9.62 -6.39
CA ASN A 98 -18.57 -8.17 -6.45
C ASN A 98 -17.23 -7.72 -7.06
N LEU A 99 -16.12 -8.41 -6.76
CA LEU A 99 -14.83 -8.13 -7.39
C LEU A 99 -14.93 -8.28 -8.91
N THR A 100 -15.49 -9.39 -9.39
CA THR A 100 -15.61 -9.69 -10.82
C THR A 100 -16.53 -8.69 -11.50
N THR A 101 -17.73 -8.45 -10.96
CA THR A 101 -18.69 -7.48 -11.52
C THR A 101 -18.10 -6.07 -11.61
N ARG A 102 -17.39 -5.61 -10.58
CA ARG A 102 -16.77 -4.27 -10.62
C ARG A 102 -15.59 -4.20 -11.59
N LEU A 103 -14.86 -5.30 -11.76
CA LEU A 103 -13.75 -5.38 -12.70
C LEU A 103 -14.24 -5.39 -14.15
N GLU A 104 -15.29 -6.15 -14.45
CA GLU A 104 -15.94 -6.18 -15.76
C GLU A 104 -16.48 -4.81 -16.15
N ALA A 105 -17.23 -4.15 -15.25
CA ALA A 105 -17.72 -2.79 -15.47
C ALA A 105 -16.58 -1.79 -15.74
N LEU A 106 -15.44 -1.93 -15.05
CA LEU A 106 -14.26 -1.11 -15.31
C LEU A 106 -13.67 -1.37 -16.70
N PHE A 107 -13.59 -2.63 -17.13
CA PHE A 107 -13.12 -2.98 -18.47
C PHE A 107 -14.06 -2.47 -19.57
N GLU A 108 -15.37 -2.52 -19.37
CA GLU A 108 -16.35 -1.95 -20.29
C GLU A 108 -16.18 -0.43 -20.42
N ASP A 109 -16.03 0.30 -19.31
CA ASP A 109 -15.75 1.75 -19.33
C ASP A 109 -14.44 2.07 -20.05
N MET A 110 -13.37 1.33 -19.74
CA MET A 110 -12.06 1.50 -20.40
C MET A 110 -12.15 1.28 -21.91
N ALA A 111 -12.89 0.25 -22.34
CA ALA A 111 -13.09 -0.05 -23.76
C ALA A 111 -13.92 1.02 -24.46
N GLU A 112 -14.99 1.52 -23.82
CA GLU A 112 -15.82 2.58 -24.38
C GLU A 112 -15.04 3.89 -24.53
N ARG A 113 -14.32 4.29 -23.48
CA ARG A 113 -13.45 5.47 -23.54
C ARG A 113 -12.40 5.36 -24.63
N HIS A 114 -11.84 4.17 -24.85
CA HIS A 114 -10.91 3.95 -25.94
C HIS A 114 -11.57 4.14 -27.32
N ARG A 115 -12.76 3.56 -27.55
CA ARG A 115 -13.52 3.76 -28.80
C ARG A 115 -13.86 5.22 -29.07
N GLN A 116 -14.10 6.00 -28.01
CA GLN A 116 -14.37 7.43 -28.09
C GLN A 116 -13.10 8.30 -28.23
N GLY A 117 -11.91 7.71 -28.24
CA GLY A 117 -10.64 8.47 -28.27
C GLY A 117 -10.30 9.17 -26.95
N LEU A 118 -10.93 8.79 -25.85
CA LEU A 118 -10.75 9.34 -24.50
C LEU A 118 -9.78 8.50 -23.64
N THR A 119 -8.91 7.71 -24.26
CA THR A 119 -7.85 6.98 -23.54
C THR A 119 -6.94 7.98 -22.82
N PRO A 120 -6.80 7.88 -21.48
CA PRO A 120 -5.88 8.74 -20.75
C PRO A 120 -4.46 8.58 -21.28
N THR A 121 -3.86 9.68 -21.71
CA THR A 121 -2.45 9.75 -22.07
C THR A 121 -1.71 10.42 -20.92
N PRO A 122 -0.87 9.69 -20.16
CA PRO A 122 -0.13 10.29 -19.07
C PRO A 122 0.85 11.33 -19.61
N ASP A 123 0.94 12.47 -18.93
CA ASP A 123 1.99 13.45 -19.22
C ASP A 123 3.31 12.92 -18.67
N LEU A 124 4.15 12.42 -19.56
CA LEU A 124 5.48 11.91 -19.21
C LEU A 124 6.55 13.01 -19.26
N THR A 125 6.16 14.27 -19.45
CA THR A 125 7.09 15.39 -19.45
C THR A 125 7.85 15.45 -18.12
N GLY A 126 9.18 15.39 -18.19
CA GLY A 126 10.04 15.41 -17.01
C GLY A 126 10.21 14.08 -16.28
N LEU A 127 9.62 12.98 -16.75
CA LEU A 127 9.75 11.64 -16.14
C LEU A 127 11.22 11.26 -15.91
N GLU A 128 12.10 11.54 -16.87
CA GLU A 128 13.55 11.28 -16.76
C GLU A 128 14.15 11.97 -15.52
N ALA A 129 13.80 13.22 -15.25
CA ALA A 129 14.34 13.97 -14.11
C ALA A 129 13.76 13.47 -12.77
N TYR A 130 12.50 13.03 -12.75
CA TYR A 130 11.94 12.34 -11.57
C TYR A 130 12.67 11.03 -11.27
N LEU A 131 12.97 10.24 -12.31
CA LEU A 131 13.71 8.99 -12.18
C LEU A 131 15.16 9.22 -11.75
N GLU A 132 15.84 10.23 -12.31
CA GLU A 132 17.21 10.62 -11.95
C GLU A 132 17.33 10.97 -10.46
N VAL A 133 16.41 11.78 -9.93
CA VAL A 133 16.38 12.11 -8.50
C VAL A 133 16.13 10.87 -7.63
N GLY A 134 15.22 9.98 -8.05
CA GLY A 134 14.95 8.75 -7.32
C GLY A 134 16.14 7.78 -7.31
N LEU A 135 16.90 7.71 -8.40
CA LEU A 135 18.12 6.92 -8.51
C LEU A 135 19.29 7.51 -7.71
N GLY A 136 19.30 8.83 -7.48
CA GLY A 136 20.32 9.51 -6.69
C GLY A 136 20.24 9.28 -5.17
N PHE A 137 19.28 8.50 -4.70
CA PHE A 137 19.19 8.11 -3.29
C PHE A 137 19.99 6.84 -3.01
N GLU A 138 20.79 6.86 -1.95
CA GLU A 138 21.47 5.68 -1.42
C GLU A 138 20.45 4.75 -0.72
N HIS A 139 19.82 3.88 -1.50
CA HIS A 139 18.81 2.94 -1.02
C HIS A 139 19.36 1.85 -0.09
N GLU A 140 20.68 1.62 -0.10
CA GLU A 140 21.34 0.60 0.74
C GLU A 140 21.69 1.11 2.15
N ALA A 141 21.97 2.41 2.28
CA ALA A 141 22.35 3.02 3.57
C ALA A 141 21.13 3.38 4.43
N GLN A 142 19.95 3.50 3.81
CA GLN A 142 18.74 3.98 4.45
C GLN A 142 17.53 3.26 3.88
N GLU A 143 16.72 2.64 4.74
CA GLU A 143 15.52 1.94 4.32
C GLU A 143 14.46 2.97 3.88
N MET A 144 14.50 3.33 2.61
CA MET A 144 13.75 4.47 2.05
C MET A 144 12.23 4.38 2.26
N LEU A 145 11.72 3.17 2.42
CA LEU A 145 10.30 2.90 2.65
C LEU A 145 9.86 3.16 4.10
N LEU A 146 10.80 3.31 5.03
CA LEU A 146 10.57 3.70 6.42
C LEU A 146 10.96 5.16 6.69
N GLU A 147 11.44 5.89 5.68
CA GLU A 147 11.87 7.27 5.83
C GLU A 147 10.71 8.20 6.20
N GLN A 148 10.83 8.89 7.34
CA GLN A 148 9.77 9.74 7.89
C GLN A 148 9.45 10.95 7.01
N ASP A 149 10.40 11.51 6.26
CA ASP A 149 10.13 12.61 5.33
C ASP A 149 10.72 12.43 3.93
N TYR A 150 10.43 11.27 3.34
CA TYR A 150 10.72 10.98 1.93
C TYR A 150 10.24 12.08 0.99
N LYS A 151 9.06 12.67 1.24
CA LYS A 151 8.49 13.69 0.36
C LYS A 151 9.37 14.95 0.36
N ALA A 152 9.71 15.51 1.52
CA ALA A 152 10.60 16.67 1.57
C ALA A 152 11.97 16.36 0.98
N ARG A 153 12.52 15.18 1.25
CA ARG A 153 13.79 14.74 0.65
C ARG A 153 13.72 14.67 -0.88
N TYR A 154 12.63 14.12 -1.42
CA TYR A 154 12.40 14.04 -2.85
C TYR A 154 12.23 15.40 -3.50
N HIS A 155 11.44 16.30 -2.90
CA HIS A 155 11.32 17.68 -3.35
C HIS A 155 12.67 18.42 -3.34
N ALA A 156 13.46 18.30 -2.28
CA ALA A 156 14.80 18.88 -2.23
C ALA A 156 15.74 18.30 -3.30
N GLY A 157 15.56 17.02 -3.67
CA GLY A 157 16.23 16.41 -4.83
C GLY A 157 15.83 17.06 -6.15
N LEU A 158 14.52 17.25 -6.36
CA LEU A 158 13.98 17.91 -7.57
C LEU A 158 14.44 19.36 -7.68
N GLU A 159 14.45 20.12 -6.58
CA GLU A 159 14.93 21.51 -6.54
C GLU A 159 16.41 21.61 -6.94
N ARG A 160 17.27 20.75 -6.37
CA ARG A 160 18.68 20.68 -6.74
C ARG A 160 18.88 20.33 -8.20
N ARG A 161 18.12 19.36 -8.70
CA ARG A 161 18.20 18.95 -10.10
C ARG A 161 17.69 20.02 -11.07
N HIS A 162 16.66 20.77 -10.68
CA HIS A 162 16.11 21.89 -11.43
C HIS A 162 17.12 23.04 -11.56
N ALA A 163 17.85 23.35 -10.48
CA ALA A 163 18.87 24.40 -10.47
C ALA A 163 20.01 24.15 -11.48
N VAL A 164 20.34 22.88 -11.76
CA VAL A 164 21.39 22.51 -12.73
C VAL A 164 20.84 22.39 -14.14
N ARG A 165 19.67 21.75 -14.31
CA ARG A 165 19.01 21.57 -15.61
C ARG A 165 17.49 21.71 -15.42
N PRO A 166 16.90 22.87 -15.77
CA PRO A 166 15.48 23.12 -15.56
C PRO A 166 14.55 22.09 -16.20
N PHE A 167 13.36 21.92 -15.62
CA PHE A 167 12.32 21.04 -16.16
C PHE A 167 11.74 21.66 -17.44
N VAL A 168 11.40 20.80 -18.40
CA VAL A 168 10.62 21.20 -19.58
C VAL A 168 9.17 21.39 -19.15
N THR A 169 8.56 22.54 -19.46
CA THR A 169 7.15 22.79 -19.16
C THR A 169 6.25 22.00 -20.08
N SER A 170 5.27 21.29 -19.50
CA SER A 170 4.20 20.61 -20.24
C SER A 170 3.47 21.60 -21.17
N ARG A 171 3.10 21.13 -22.37
CA ARG A 171 2.31 21.92 -23.34
C ARG A 171 0.89 22.23 -22.84
N GLN A 172 0.41 21.57 -21.79
CA GLN A 172 -0.93 21.74 -21.25
C GLN A 172 -1.02 22.85 -20.20
N GLY A 173 -0.32 23.98 -20.34
CA GLY A 173 -0.62 25.27 -19.67
C GLY A 173 -0.71 25.29 -18.13
N ASN A 174 -0.56 24.16 -17.44
CA ASN A 174 -0.68 24.07 -16.01
C ASN A 174 0.72 24.24 -15.44
N THR A 175 0.97 25.43 -14.92
CA THR A 175 2.17 25.77 -14.17
C THR A 175 2.27 24.85 -12.95
N THR A 176 2.92 23.70 -13.10
CA THR A 176 3.54 23.01 -11.99
C THR A 176 4.80 23.80 -11.63
N ARG A 177 4.61 24.86 -10.84
CA ARG A 177 5.68 25.38 -9.98
C ARG A 177 6.09 24.28 -9.00
N PRO A 178 7.38 24.22 -8.61
CA PRO A 178 7.93 23.15 -7.75
C PRO A 178 7.19 22.98 -6.43
#